data_AF-A0A920RWP7-F1
#
_entry.id   AF-A0A920RWP7-F1
#
_cell.length_a   1.000
_cell.length_b   1.000
_cell.length_c   1.000
_cell.angle_alpha   90.00
_cell.angle_beta   90.00
_cell.angle_gamma   90.00
#
_symmetry.space_group_name_H-M   'P 1'
#
loop_
_entity.id
_entity.type
_entity.pdbx_description
1 polymer ?
#
loop_
_entity_poly.entity_id
_entity_poly.type
_entity_poly.pdbx_seq_one_letter_code
_entity_poly.pdbx_strand_id
1 'polypeptide(L)'
;MLSNTLPGYYGLGVNSAYKHWSNVWGVEHDWMKSRFKDEKIMGKKGFTVARWYEGVLMDKKELGQDVNVHAALYWGHSCNSQSQMDRVKKALDKVDLLVDIDPFVTTTSILPDRKDGVYILPAATVYEQSGSVTNSNRDIQWRNPGC
;
A
#
# COMPACT_ATOMS: atom_id res chain seq x y z
N MET A 1 -7.20 -6.08 0.88
CA MET A 1 -7.19 -5.74 2.33
C MET A 1 -8.36 -4.80 2.61
N LEU A 2 -9.02 -4.92 3.75
CA LEU A 2 -10.14 -4.05 4.12
C LEU A 2 -9.61 -2.78 4.81
N SER A 3 -10.24 -1.63 4.58
CA SER A 3 -9.77 -0.34 5.13
C SER A 3 -10.15 -0.13 6.61
N ASN A 4 -10.77 -1.12 7.24
CA ASN A 4 -11.32 -1.06 8.59
C ASN A 4 -10.79 -2.16 9.53
N THR A 5 -9.79 -2.94 9.11
CA THR A 5 -9.20 -4.02 9.91
C THR A 5 -7.69 -4.14 9.67
N LEU A 6 -6.95 -4.45 10.73
CA LEU A 6 -5.58 -4.96 10.67
C LEU A 6 -5.55 -6.43 10.17
N PRO A 7 -4.37 -7.01 9.88
CA PRO A 7 -4.29 -8.39 9.40
C PRO A 7 -5.00 -9.37 10.33
N GLY A 8 -5.51 -10.47 9.78
CA GLY A 8 -6.33 -11.43 10.53
C GLY A 8 -7.70 -10.90 10.99
N TYR A 9 -8.23 -9.86 10.34
CA TYR A 9 -9.54 -9.24 10.66
C TYR A 9 -9.61 -8.59 12.05
N TYR A 10 -8.47 -8.29 12.67
CA TYR A 10 -8.43 -7.51 13.90
C TYR A 10 -8.95 -6.09 13.63
N GLY A 11 -9.70 -5.51 14.57
CA GLY A 11 -10.18 -4.12 14.43
C GLY A 11 -9.05 -3.08 14.43
N LEU A 12 -9.39 -1.79 14.46
CA LEU A 12 -8.43 -0.68 14.50
C LEU A 12 -8.20 -0.12 15.92
N GLY A 13 -8.45 -0.91 16.97
CA GLY A 13 -8.30 -0.46 18.34
C GLY A 13 -6.83 -0.13 18.67
N VAL A 14 -6.54 1.13 18.98
CA VAL A 14 -5.17 1.62 19.21
C VAL A 14 -4.48 0.88 20.35
N ASN A 15 -5.18 0.72 21.49
CA ASN A 15 -4.62 0.06 22.68
C ASN A 15 -4.88 -1.46 22.73
N SER A 16 -5.50 -2.04 21.69
CA SER A 16 -5.78 -3.48 21.59
C SER A 16 -5.15 -4.11 20.35
N ALA A 17 -5.79 -3.95 19.19
CA ALA A 17 -5.35 -4.56 17.95
C ALA A 17 -3.99 -4.04 17.47
N TYR A 18 -3.78 -2.73 17.50
CA TYR A 18 -2.47 -2.15 17.14
C TYR A 18 -1.37 -2.55 18.14
N LYS A 19 -1.69 -2.66 19.43
CA LYS A 19 -0.72 -3.14 20.44
C LYS A 19 -0.32 -4.59 20.17
N HIS A 20 -1.30 -5.46 19.87
CA HIS A 20 -1.02 -6.84 19.47
C HIS A 20 -0.11 -6.90 18.23
N TRP A 21 -0.45 -6.17 17.17
CA TRP A 21 0.34 -6.18 15.94
C TRP A 21 1.71 -5.53 16.08
N SER A 22 1.84 -4.50 16.91
CA SER A 22 3.16 -3.91 17.24
C SER A 22 4.08 -4.98 17.86
N ASN A 23 3.56 -5.81 18.76
CA ASN A 23 4.32 -6.94 19.33
C ASN A 23 4.69 -7.98 18.26
N VAL A 24 3.76 -8.34 17.36
CA VAL A 24 4.02 -9.30 16.26
C VAL A 24 5.12 -8.79 15.31
N TRP A 25 5.12 -7.48 15.03
CA TRP A 25 6.12 -6.85 14.17
C TRP A 25 7.44 -6.55 14.87
N GLY A 26 7.55 -6.78 16.19
CA GLY A 26 8.75 -6.48 16.96
C GLY A 26 9.01 -4.97 17.06
N VAL A 27 7.96 -4.16 17.13
CA VAL A 27 8.03 -2.70 17.19
C VAL A 27 7.38 -2.18 18.47
N GLU A 28 8.03 -1.22 19.14
CA GLU A 28 7.48 -0.58 20.33
C GLU A 28 6.15 0.13 20.03
N HIS A 29 5.12 -0.12 20.85
CA HIS A 29 3.77 0.44 20.61
C HIS A 29 3.77 1.97 20.67
N ASP A 30 4.57 2.57 21.53
CA ASP A 30 4.72 4.03 21.63
C ASP A 30 5.42 4.62 20.39
N TRP A 31 6.42 3.92 19.86
CA TRP A 31 7.02 4.30 18.60
C TRP A 31 5.99 4.24 17.46
N MET A 32 5.18 3.18 17.40
CA MET A 32 4.12 3.03 16.39
C MET A 32 3.10 4.18 16.48
N LYS A 33 2.63 4.51 17.69
CA LYS A 33 1.74 5.65 17.92
C LYS A 33 2.34 6.97 17.43
N SER A 34 3.66 7.17 17.60
CA SER A 34 4.35 8.37 17.12
C SER A 34 4.42 8.52 15.60
N ARG A 35 4.10 7.46 14.83
CA ARG A 35 4.06 7.53 13.36
C ARG A 35 2.73 8.09 12.84
N PHE A 36 1.71 8.19 13.69
CA PHE A 36 0.43 8.80 13.37
C PHE A 36 0.35 10.19 13.97
N LYS A 37 -0.45 11.07 13.35
CA LYS A 37 -0.69 12.43 13.86
C LYS A 37 -1.28 12.41 15.28
N ASP A 38 -2.26 11.54 15.50
CA ASP A 38 -2.94 11.35 16.78
C ASP A 38 -3.65 9.98 16.82
N GLU A 39 -4.14 9.61 18.01
CA GLU A 39 -4.84 8.34 18.25
C GLU A 39 -6.14 8.23 17.44
N LYS A 40 -6.81 9.36 17.16
CA LYS A 40 -8.06 9.40 16.40
C LYS A 40 -7.81 8.99 14.95
N ILE A 41 -6.74 9.48 14.31
CA ILE A 41 -6.35 9.10 12.95
C ILE A 41 -5.86 7.64 12.91
N MET A 42 -5.07 7.22 13.89
CA MET A 42 -4.57 5.84 13.96
C MET A 42 -5.70 4.79 14.01
N GLY A 43 -6.74 5.05 14.79
CA GLY A 43 -7.90 4.17 14.92
C GLY A 43 -8.99 4.37 13.85
N LYS A 44 -8.82 5.29 12.90
CA LYS A 44 -9.85 5.64 11.92
C LYS A 44 -9.90 4.65 10.76
N LYS A 45 -11.12 4.33 10.32
CA LYS A 45 -11.34 3.59 9.06
C LYS A 45 -10.84 4.43 7.87
N GLY A 46 -9.99 3.85 7.04
CA GLY A 46 -9.49 4.47 5.82
C GLY A 46 -10.48 4.38 4.65
N PHE A 47 -10.13 5.02 3.53
CA PHE A 47 -10.82 4.84 2.26
C PHE A 47 -10.51 3.45 1.66
N THR A 48 -11.36 2.99 0.73
CA THR A 48 -11.15 1.71 0.05
C THR A 48 -9.99 1.81 -0.94
N VAL A 49 -9.20 0.73 -1.08
CA VAL A 49 -8.06 0.68 -2.02
C VAL A 49 -8.48 1.01 -3.46
N ALA A 50 -9.69 0.60 -3.87
CA ALA A 50 -10.24 0.88 -5.21
C ALA A 50 -10.51 2.37 -5.48
N ARG A 51 -10.48 3.22 -4.44
CA ARG A 51 -10.69 4.67 -4.53
C ARG A 51 -9.53 5.46 -3.94
N TRP A 52 -8.33 4.90 -3.90
CA TRP A 52 -7.16 5.59 -3.34
C TRP A 52 -6.90 6.95 -4.02
N TYR A 53 -7.18 7.06 -5.32
CA TYR A 53 -7.04 8.29 -6.10
C TYR A 53 -7.87 9.44 -5.54
N GLU A 54 -8.99 9.15 -4.84
CA GLU A 54 -9.77 10.17 -4.15
C GLU A 54 -8.98 10.82 -3.01
N GLY A 55 -8.14 10.05 -2.32
CA GLY A 55 -7.21 10.56 -1.32
C GLY A 55 -6.26 11.63 -1.87
N VAL A 56 -5.97 11.59 -3.17
CA VAL A 56 -5.11 12.57 -3.86
C VAL A 56 -5.92 13.74 -4.43
N LEU A 57 -7.11 13.45 -4.97
CA LEU A 57 -7.88 14.40 -5.78
C LEU A 57 -8.90 15.24 -4.99
N MET A 58 -9.53 14.69 -3.95
CA MET A 58 -10.60 15.37 -3.20
C MET A 58 -10.10 16.60 -2.43
N ASP A 59 -11.02 17.51 -2.12
CA ASP A 59 -10.76 18.60 -1.18
C ASP A 59 -10.47 18.02 0.22
N LYS A 60 -9.48 18.60 0.92
CA LYS A 60 -9.10 18.23 2.29
C LYS A 60 -10.27 18.27 3.27
N LYS A 61 -11.25 19.14 3.05
CA LYS A 61 -12.46 19.25 3.89
C LYS A 61 -13.38 18.04 3.74
N GLU A 62 -13.35 17.39 2.59
CA GLU A 62 -14.11 16.16 2.32
C GLU A 62 -13.30 14.91 2.68
N LEU A 63 -11.98 15.05 2.78
CA LEU A 63 -11.11 14.01 3.31
C LEU A 63 -11.27 13.91 4.82
N GLY A 64 -11.31 12.68 5.32
CA GLY A 64 -11.32 12.40 6.75
C GLY A 64 -10.00 12.72 7.47
N GLN A 65 -9.11 13.52 6.88
CA GLN A 65 -7.77 13.84 7.36
C GLN A 65 -7.34 15.20 6.80
N ASP A 66 -6.36 15.85 7.43
CA ASP A 66 -6.01 17.24 7.12
C ASP A 66 -5.22 17.43 5.82
N VAL A 67 -4.69 16.34 5.26
CA VAL A 67 -3.82 16.36 4.07
C VAL A 67 -4.22 15.29 3.08
N ASN A 68 -3.94 15.56 1.80
CA ASN A 68 -4.13 14.58 0.73
C ASN A 68 -3.06 13.48 0.81
N VAL A 69 -3.24 12.42 0.03
CA VAL A 69 -2.18 11.43 -0.22
C VAL A 69 -1.13 12.07 -1.14
N HIS A 70 0.13 12.04 -0.69
CA HIS A 70 1.27 12.66 -1.38
C HIS A 70 2.21 11.64 -2.02
N ALA A 71 2.16 10.37 -1.61
CA ALA A 71 3.02 9.32 -2.14
C ALA A 71 2.22 8.06 -2.44
N ALA A 72 2.56 7.39 -3.53
CA ALA A 72 2.02 6.09 -3.91
C ALA A 72 3.16 5.08 -4.08
N LEU A 73 3.07 3.96 -3.37
CA LEU A 73 3.99 2.83 -3.48
C LEU A 73 3.23 1.65 -4.09
N TYR A 74 3.59 1.28 -5.31
CA TYR A 74 3.12 0.09 -5.99
C TYR A 74 4.18 -0.98 -5.86
N TRP A 75 3.82 -2.12 -5.26
CA TRP A 75 4.75 -3.20 -5.00
C TRP A 75 4.14 -4.52 -5.48
N GLY A 76 4.62 -5.01 -6.62
CA GLY A 76 4.11 -6.19 -7.31
C GLY A 76 2.65 -6.05 -7.75
N HIS A 77 2.24 -4.85 -8.13
CA HIS A 77 0.86 -4.53 -8.55
C HIS A 77 0.85 -3.41 -9.59
N SER A 78 -0.24 -3.27 -10.35
CA SER A 78 -0.37 -2.27 -11.41
C SER A 78 -1.75 -1.59 -11.43
N CYS A 79 -1.84 -0.40 -12.04
CA CYS A 79 -3.08 0.38 -12.15
C CYS A 79 -4.13 -0.23 -13.09
N ASN A 80 -3.72 -1.08 -14.04
CA ASN A 80 -4.62 -1.70 -15.02
C ASN A 80 -5.73 -2.57 -14.42
N SER A 81 -5.64 -2.95 -13.14
CA SER A 81 -6.70 -3.63 -12.39
C SER A 81 -7.72 -2.70 -11.72
N GLN A 82 -7.57 -1.38 -11.87
CA GLN A 82 -8.45 -0.37 -11.27
C GLN A 82 -9.46 0.18 -12.29
N SER A 83 -10.62 0.63 -11.79
CA SER A 83 -11.61 1.37 -12.58
C SER A 83 -11.33 2.88 -12.55
N GLN A 84 -11.96 3.64 -13.46
CA GLN A 84 -11.81 5.11 -13.56
C GLN A 84 -10.36 5.55 -13.88
N MET A 85 -9.79 4.96 -14.93
CA MET A 85 -8.37 5.15 -15.31
C MET A 85 -8.00 6.61 -15.57
N ASP A 86 -8.94 7.43 -16.04
CA ASP A 86 -8.77 8.87 -16.22
C ASP A 86 -8.49 9.59 -14.89
N ARG A 87 -9.16 9.17 -13.82
CA ARG A 87 -8.96 9.70 -12.47
C ARG A 87 -7.71 9.14 -11.82
N VAL A 88 -7.43 7.85 -12.03
CA VAL A 88 -6.18 7.21 -11.58
C VAL A 88 -4.98 7.93 -12.19
N LYS A 89 -4.98 8.19 -13.50
CA LYS A 89 -3.92 8.94 -14.18
C LYS A 89 -3.73 10.33 -13.55
N LYS A 90 -4.81 11.10 -13.37
CA LYS A 90 -4.76 12.42 -12.72
C LYS A 90 -4.17 12.36 -11.31
N ALA A 91 -4.46 11.30 -10.55
CA ALA A 91 -3.89 11.12 -9.22
C ALA A 91 -2.40 10.79 -9.29
N LEU A 92 -1.97 9.92 -10.19
CA LEU A 92 -0.55 9.60 -10.41
C LEU A 92 0.25 10.83 -10.89
N ASP A 93 -0.37 11.69 -11.69
CA ASP A 93 0.20 12.98 -12.12
C ASP A 93 0.35 13.96 -10.94
N LYS A 94 -0.49 13.85 -9.89
CA LYS A 94 -0.58 14.81 -8.78
C LYS A 94 0.17 14.40 -7.50
N VAL A 95 0.39 13.11 -7.25
CA VAL A 95 1.22 12.68 -6.10
C VAL A 95 2.63 13.28 -6.24
N ASP A 96 3.34 13.52 -5.14
CA ASP A 96 4.70 14.05 -5.18
C ASP A 96 5.72 12.92 -5.46
N LEU A 97 5.44 11.72 -4.97
CA LEU A 97 6.32 10.55 -5.11
C LEU A 97 5.53 9.33 -5.59
N LEU A 98 6.00 8.72 -6.68
CA LEU A 98 5.55 7.41 -7.16
C LEU A 98 6.73 6.44 -7.13
N VAL A 99 6.58 5.34 -6.41
CA VAL A 99 7.56 4.25 -6.40
C VAL A 99 6.87 2.99 -6.93
N ASP A 100 7.45 2.40 -7.97
CA ASP A 100 6.96 1.17 -8.59
C ASP A 100 8.02 0.07 -8.47
N ILE A 101 7.67 -1.02 -7.79
CA ILE A 101 8.56 -2.16 -7.50
C ILE A 101 7.98 -3.39 -8.18
N ASP A 102 8.60 -3.81 -9.28
CA ASP A 102 8.11 -4.91 -10.09
C ASP A 102 9.26 -5.54 -10.89
N PRO A 103 9.20 -6.85 -11.24
CA PRO A 103 10.14 -7.44 -12.18
C PRO A 103 10.05 -6.87 -13.60
N PHE A 104 8.93 -6.22 -13.97
CA PHE A 104 8.73 -5.62 -15.28
C PHE A 104 8.24 -4.17 -15.18
N VAL A 105 8.39 -3.42 -16.26
CA VAL A 105 7.79 -2.07 -16.34
C VAL A 105 6.27 -2.19 -16.32
N THR A 106 5.62 -1.62 -15.31
CA THR A 106 4.16 -1.69 -15.16
C THR A 106 3.45 -0.51 -15.83
N THR A 107 2.14 -0.63 -16.09
CA THR A 107 1.31 0.49 -16.52
C THR A 107 1.36 1.65 -15.54
N THR A 108 1.49 1.40 -14.23
CA THR A 108 1.57 2.46 -13.21
C THR A 108 2.75 3.38 -13.45
N SER A 109 3.92 2.83 -13.78
CA SER A 109 5.16 3.62 -13.98
C SER A 109 5.13 4.50 -15.23
N ILE A 110 4.37 4.11 -16.26
CA ILE A 110 4.34 4.80 -17.57
C ILE A 110 3.11 5.67 -17.80
N LEU A 111 2.05 5.48 -17.02
CA LEU A 111 0.79 6.20 -17.18
C LEU A 111 0.86 7.70 -16.85
N PRO A 112 1.62 8.18 -15.84
CA PRO A 112 1.71 9.61 -15.58
C PRO A 112 2.62 10.32 -16.58
N ASP A 113 2.28 11.55 -16.95
CA ASP A 113 3.05 12.35 -17.92
C ASP A 113 4.24 13.10 -17.30
N ARG A 114 4.49 12.86 -16.00
CA ARG A 114 5.53 13.52 -15.21
C ARG A 114 6.93 13.04 -15.58
N LYS A 115 7.93 13.92 -15.42
CA LYS A 115 9.34 13.64 -15.74
C LYS A 115 10.21 13.34 -14.51
N ASP A 116 9.70 13.63 -13.32
CA ASP A 116 10.42 13.53 -12.05
C ASP A 116 9.55 12.86 -10.98
N GLY A 117 10.17 12.40 -9.89
CA GLY A 117 9.46 11.78 -8.76
C GLY A 117 8.83 10.42 -9.03
N VAL A 118 9.17 9.76 -10.15
CA VAL A 118 8.87 8.34 -10.43
C VAL A 118 10.14 7.52 -10.27
N TYR A 119 10.11 6.54 -9.36
CA TYR A 119 11.20 5.60 -9.14
C TYR A 119 10.75 4.19 -9.50
N ILE A 120 11.40 3.58 -10.48
CA ILE A 120 11.18 2.18 -10.85
C ILE A 120 12.30 1.36 -10.22
N LEU A 121 11.96 0.48 -9.29
CA LEU A 121 12.90 -0.39 -8.60
C LEU A 121 12.74 -1.82 -9.10
N PRO A 122 13.73 -2.38 -9.83
CA PRO A 122 13.61 -3.73 -10.37
C PRO A 122 13.60 -4.77 -9.25
N ALA A 123 12.59 -5.64 -9.28
CA ALA A 123 12.50 -6.78 -8.36
C ALA A 123 12.90 -8.09 -9.05
N ALA A 124 13.44 -9.03 -8.27
CA ALA A 124 13.69 -10.38 -8.76
C ALA A 124 12.36 -11.14 -9.01
N THR A 125 12.36 -11.97 -10.03
CA THR A 125 11.26 -12.89 -10.36
C THR A 125 11.20 -14.08 -9.39
N VAL A 126 10.16 -14.90 -9.54
CA VAL A 126 9.99 -16.12 -8.76
C VAL A 126 11.02 -17.22 -9.07
N TYR A 127 11.81 -17.08 -10.13
CA TYR A 127 12.83 -18.05 -10.51
C TYR A 127 14.21 -17.72 -9.93
N GLU A 128 14.38 -16.52 -9.38
CA GLU A 128 15.69 -16.00 -8.97
C GLU A 128 15.87 -16.00 -7.44
N GLN A 129 14.86 -16.47 -6.69
CA GLN A 129 14.85 -16.43 -5.23
C GLN A 129 14.29 -17.73 -4.67
N SER A 130 14.84 -18.18 -3.54
CA SER A 130 14.21 -19.21 -2.72
C SER A 130 13.11 -18.60 -1.85
N GLY A 131 12.07 -19.37 -1.54
CA GLY A 131 11.05 -18.94 -0.59
C GLY A 131 9.85 -19.88 -0.56
N SER A 132 8.82 -19.49 0.18
CA SER A 132 7.57 -20.25 0.27
C SER A 132 6.38 -19.46 -0.24
N VAL A 133 5.41 -20.17 -0.83
CA VAL A 133 4.07 -19.62 -1.14
C VAL A 133 2.99 -20.54 -0.58
N THR A 134 1.89 -19.97 -0.11
CA THR A 134 0.74 -20.73 0.40
C THR A 134 -0.35 -20.77 -0.66
N ASN A 135 -0.75 -21.96 -1.10
CA ASN A 135 -1.78 -22.13 -2.14
C ASN A 135 -3.21 -22.03 -1.55
N SER A 136 -4.23 -22.13 -2.42
CA SER A 136 -5.64 -22.10 -2.03
C SER A 136 -6.08 -23.26 -1.13
N ASN A 137 -5.36 -24.40 -1.14
CA ASN A 137 -5.58 -25.52 -0.22
C ASN A 137 -4.88 -25.33 1.15
N ARG A 138 -4.17 -24.21 1.31
CA ARG A 138 -3.36 -23.84 2.49
C ARG A 138 -2.08 -24.67 2.64
N ASP A 139 -1.61 -25.29 1.57
CA ASP A 139 -0.31 -25.96 1.55
C ASP A 139 0.80 -24.94 1.37
N ILE A 140 1.80 -25.00 2.25
CA ILE A 140 3.02 -24.20 2.16
C ILE A 140 4.00 -24.94 1.25
N GLN A 141 4.29 -24.34 0.10
CA GLN A 141 5.18 -24.92 -0.91
C GLN A 141 6.48 -24.13 -0.96
N TRP A 142 7.60 -24.82 -0.78
CA TRP A 142 8.94 -24.25 -0.92
C TRP A 142 9.38 -24.26 -2.39
N ARG A 143 10.00 -23.16 -2.85
CA ARG A 143 10.67 -23.04 -4.14
C ARG A 143 12.13 -22.65 -3.93
N ASN A 144 13.00 -23.15 -4.80
CA ASN A 144 14.39 -22.76 -4.90
C ASN A 144 14.58 -21.90 -6.15
N PRO A 145 15.59 -21.01 -6.18
CA PRO A 145 16.01 -20.38 -7.42
C PRO A 145 16.37 -21.49 -8.43
N GLY A 146 16.19 -21.21 -9.72
CA GLY A 146 16.36 -22.20 -10.79
C GLY A 146 17.66 -23.01 -10.63
N CYS A 147 17.54 -24.33 -10.76
CA CYS A 147 18.64 -25.16 -11.21
C CYS A 147 19.07 -24.72 -12.61
#